data_AF-O64596-F1
#
_entry.id   AF-O64596-F1
#
_cell.length_a   1.000
_cell.length_b   1.000
_cell.length_c   1.000
_cell.angle_alpha   90.00
_cell.angle_beta   90.00
_cell.angle_gamma   90.00
#
_symmetry.space_group_name_H-M   'P 1'
#
loop_
_entity.id
_entity.type
_entity.pdbx_description
1 polymer ?
#
loop_
_entity_poly.entity_id
_entity_poly.type
_entity_poly.pdbx_seq_one_letter_code
_entity_poly.pdbx_strand_id
1 'polypeptide(L)'
;MTELNTLTYDDLDSVSKLQKSRRYADIMQQVEEALEGSVLEYKKLIVDCKQLLVDIENEIVIVQNFIRDKYRVKFQELELLVPHPIDYARVVKRIGNEMDLKLVDLEGLLPSAMIMVLLVTALTTKGNQLPEDVLLKTIDACDRALDLDSARKKVLEFVDCCIVCVTF
;
A
#
# COMPACT_ATOMS: atom_id res chain seq x y z
N MET A 1 -34.69 12.29 -6.37
CA MET A 1 -34.23 12.62 -5.00
C MET A 1 -33.29 11.51 -4.56
N THR A 2 -32.02 11.56 -4.98
CA THR A 2 -30.86 10.80 -4.46
C THR A 2 -29.64 11.14 -5.34
N GLU A 3 -29.07 12.34 -5.19
CA GLU A 3 -27.76 12.69 -5.77
C GLU A 3 -27.04 13.69 -4.85
N LEU A 4 -26.77 13.32 -3.61
CA LEU A 4 -26.03 14.21 -2.69
C LEU A 4 -24.95 13.52 -1.83
N ASN A 5 -24.67 12.22 -1.98
CA ASN A 5 -23.76 11.52 -1.06
C ASN A 5 -22.52 10.86 -1.70
N THR A 6 -22.22 11.05 -2.98
CA THR A 6 -21.07 10.40 -3.65
C THR A 6 -19.84 11.30 -3.87
N LEU A 7 -19.90 12.59 -3.53
CA LEU A 7 -18.93 13.58 -4.02
C LEU A 7 -17.69 13.82 -3.14
N THR A 8 -17.50 13.09 -2.05
CA THR A 8 -16.38 13.36 -1.11
C THR A 8 -15.56 12.14 -0.69
N TYR A 9 -15.92 10.92 -1.11
CA TYR A 9 -15.16 9.69 -0.80
C TYR A 9 -14.31 9.18 -1.98
N ASP A 10 -14.31 9.90 -3.11
CA ASP A 10 -13.70 9.45 -4.37
C ASP A 10 -12.30 10.03 -4.64
N ASP A 11 -11.76 10.77 -3.68
CA ASP A 11 -10.45 11.40 -3.77
C ASP A 11 -9.47 10.73 -2.81
N LEU A 12 -8.48 10.03 -3.35
CA LEU A 12 -7.43 9.36 -2.59
C LEU A 12 -6.69 10.34 -1.66
N ASP A 13 -6.58 11.60 -2.08
CA ASP A 13 -5.92 12.65 -1.31
C ASP A 13 -6.69 13.09 -0.07
N SER A 14 -8.00 12.83 -0.03
CA SER A 14 -8.85 13.10 1.13
C SER A 14 -8.72 12.03 2.22
N VAL A 15 -8.31 10.81 1.85
CA VAL A 15 -8.19 9.66 2.75
C VAL A 15 -6.74 9.38 3.12
N SER A 16 -5.80 9.59 2.20
CA SER A 16 -4.36 9.48 2.46
C SER A 16 -3.72 10.85 2.64
N LYS A 17 -3.39 11.21 3.88
CA LYS A 17 -2.84 12.52 4.25
C LYS A 17 -1.42 12.45 4.81
N LEU A 18 -0.95 11.26 5.20
CA LEU A 18 0.28 11.12 5.96
C LEU A 18 1.50 11.66 5.20
N GLN A 19 1.65 11.29 3.93
CA GLN A 19 2.76 11.75 3.07
C GLN A 19 2.74 13.26 2.81
N LYS A 20 1.60 13.93 2.98
CA LYS A 20 1.47 15.39 2.85
C LYS A 20 1.76 16.12 4.16
N SER A 21 1.92 15.41 5.27
CA SER A 21 2.16 16.02 6.56
C SER A 21 3.59 16.51 6.70
N ARG A 22 3.78 17.70 7.29
CA ARG A 22 5.10 18.25 7.58
C ARG A 22 5.93 17.31 8.48
N ARG A 23 5.28 16.67 9.46
CA ARG A 23 5.91 15.70 10.35
C ARG A 23 6.51 14.51 9.59
N TYR A 24 5.82 13.98 8.59
CA TYR A 24 6.35 12.89 7.76
C TYR A 24 7.60 13.33 7.01
N ALA A 25 7.56 14.50 6.35
CA ALA A 25 8.70 15.03 5.59
C ALA A 25 9.91 15.30 6.50
N ASP A 26 9.71 15.94 7.65
CA ASP A 26 10.77 16.28 8.60
C ASP A 26 11.46 15.00 9.15
N ILE A 27 10.69 13.96 9.49
CA ILE A 27 11.26 12.69 10.02
C ILE A 27 11.98 11.91 8.92
N MET A 28 11.40 11.81 7.71
CA MET A 28 12.04 11.10 6.59
C MET A 28 13.36 11.74 6.19
N GLN A 29 13.44 13.08 6.18
CA GLN A 29 14.69 13.79 5.92
C GLN A 29 15.75 13.49 6.99
N GLN A 30 15.37 13.51 8.29
CA GLN A 30 16.30 13.18 9.38
C GLN A 30 16.78 11.72 9.31
N VAL A 31 15.94 10.79 8.85
CA VAL A 31 16.33 9.39 8.63
C VAL A 31 17.37 9.29 7.51
N GLU A 32 17.17 10.01 6.39
CA GLU A 32 18.13 10.04 5.29
C GLU A 32 19.48 10.66 5.72
N GLU A 33 19.46 11.80 6.41
CA GLU A 33 20.68 12.44 6.93
C GLU A 33 21.43 11.57 7.96
N ALA A 34 20.69 10.85 8.81
CA ALA A 34 21.28 9.98 9.83
C ALA A 34 21.86 8.69 9.24
N LEU A 35 21.29 8.17 8.14
CA LEU A 35 21.89 7.07 7.37
C LEU A 35 23.21 7.48 6.69
N GLU A 36 23.37 8.76 6.36
CA GLU A 36 24.60 9.35 5.81
C GLU A 36 25.68 9.66 6.87
N GLY A 37 25.43 9.32 8.14
CA GLY A 37 26.44 9.34 9.20
C GLY A 37 26.52 10.63 10.01
N SER A 38 25.51 11.50 9.93
CA SER A 38 25.43 12.72 10.74
C SER A 38 24.18 12.65 11.63
N VAL A 39 24.34 12.56 12.96
CA VAL A 39 23.48 13.21 13.99
C VAL A 39 23.79 12.73 15.42
N LEU A 40 23.67 13.67 16.38
CA LEU A 40 24.05 13.60 17.79
C LEU A 40 22.93 13.12 18.77
N GLU A 41 21.70 12.82 18.31
CA GLU A 41 20.55 12.50 19.19
C GLU A 41 19.64 11.35 18.69
N TYR A 42 20.23 10.16 18.49
CA TYR A 42 19.50 8.96 18.01
C TYR A 42 18.26 8.60 18.85
N LYS A 43 18.27 8.83 20.17
CA LYS A 43 17.19 8.38 21.06
C LYS A 43 15.83 9.03 20.76
N LYS A 44 15.81 10.34 20.50
CA LYS A 44 14.57 11.06 20.20
C LYS A 44 14.05 10.70 18.81
N LEU A 45 14.96 10.66 17.83
CA LEU A 45 14.63 10.28 16.46
C LEU A 45 14.09 8.84 16.38
N ILE A 46 14.61 7.89 17.16
CA ILE A 46 14.07 6.52 17.24
C ILE A 46 12.61 6.51 17.72
N VAL A 47 12.27 7.31 18.73
CA VAL A 47 10.88 7.38 19.23
C VAL A 47 9.95 7.94 18.15
N ASP A 48 10.37 9.01 17.48
CA ASP A 48 9.61 9.64 16.40
C ASP A 48 9.44 8.69 15.20
N CYS A 49 10.49 7.94 14.85
CA CYS A 49 10.46 6.90 13.81
C CYS A 49 9.49 5.76 14.16
N LYS A 50 9.49 5.29 15.41
CA LYS A 50 8.55 4.24 15.86
C LYS A 50 7.11 4.69 15.75
N GLN A 51 6.82 5.94 16.13
CA GLN A 51 5.48 6.49 15.95
C GLN A 51 5.13 6.62 14.46
N LEU A 52 6.08 7.05 13.62
CA LEU A 52 5.90 7.13 12.18
C LEU A 52 5.60 5.77 11.54
N LEU A 53 6.25 4.69 11.99
CA LEU A 53 5.97 3.33 11.52
C LEU A 53 4.50 2.94 11.76
N VAL A 54 3.97 3.22 12.96
CA VAL A 54 2.56 2.97 13.29
C VAL A 54 1.64 3.81 12.41
N ASP A 55 1.99 5.09 12.19
CA ASP A 55 1.21 5.98 11.34
C ASP A 55 1.19 5.48 9.88
N ILE A 56 2.33 4.99 9.36
CA ILE A 56 2.43 4.39 8.01
C ILE A 56 1.59 3.11 7.91
N GLU A 57 1.63 2.23 8.90
CA GLU A 57 0.83 1.00 8.91
C GLU A 57 -0.67 1.28 8.87
N ASN A 58 -1.13 2.28 9.65
CA ASN A 58 -2.52 2.72 9.61
C ASN A 58 -2.90 3.29 8.25
N GLU A 59 -2.04 4.11 7.64
CA GLU A 59 -2.26 4.70 6.33
C GLU A 59 -2.34 3.62 5.24
N ILE A 60 -1.49 2.59 5.28
CA ILE A 60 -1.53 1.45 4.36
C ILE A 60 -2.89 0.75 4.43
N VAL A 61 -3.46 0.55 5.62
CA VAL A 61 -4.79 -0.06 5.79
C VAL A 61 -5.89 0.82 5.18
N ILE A 62 -5.81 2.14 5.36
CA ILE A 62 -6.76 3.10 4.76
C ILE A 62 -6.71 3.01 3.23
N VAL A 63 -5.51 3.05 2.65
CA VAL A 63 -5.30 2.96 1.20
C VAL A 63 -5.76 1.59 0.68
N GLN A 64 -5.49 0.49 1.39
CA GLN A 64 -5.97 -0.84 1.00
C GLN A 64 -7.50 -0.90 0.94
N ASN A 65 -8.19 -0.33 1.91
CA ASN A 65 -9.66 -0.28 1.91
C ASN A 65 -10.18 0.50 0.70
N PHE A 66 -9.53 1.63 0.35
CA PHE A 66 -9.86 2.38 -0.87
C PHE A 66 -9.69 1.52 -2.13
N ILE A 67 -8.57 0.80 -2.27
CA ILE A 67 -8.33 -0.11 -3.41
C ILE A 67 -9.40 -1.20 -3.45
N ARG A 68 -9.72 -1.82 -2.31
CA ARG A 68 -10.74 -2.88 -2.20
C ARG A 68 -12.12 -2.39 -2.63
N ASP A 69 -12.54 -1.23 -2.14
CA ASP A 69 -13.85 -0.65 -2.45
C ASP A 69 -14.03 -0.43 -3.96
N LYS A 70 -12.97 0.03 -4.65
CA LYS A 70 -12.97 0.24 -6.10
C LYS A 70 -12.87 -1.05 -6.89
N TYR A 71 -11.95 -1.94 -6.51
CA TYR A 71 -11.61 -3.12 -7.29
C TYR A 71 -12.61 -4.28 -7.12
N ARG A 72 -13.45 -4.24 -6.08
CA ARG A 72 -14.51 -5.23 -5.83
C ARG A 72 -15.45 -5.44 -7.02
N VAL A 73 -15.73 -4.39 -7.81
CA VAL A 73 -16.60 -4.47 -9.00
C VAL A 73 -16.01 -5.41 -10.06
N LYS A 74 -14.69 -5.50 -10.14
CA LYS A 74 -13.97 -6.37 -11.07
C LYS A 74 -13.66 -7.74 -10.50
N PHE A 75 -13.21 -7.81 -9.26
CA PHE A 75 -12.78 -9.08 -8.68
C PHE A 75 -12.95 -9.10 -7.16
N GLN A 76 -14.19 -9.24 -6.70
CA GLN A 76 -14.53 -9.25 -5.27
C GLN A 76 -13.80 -10.35 -4.48
N GLU A 77 -13.62 -11.54 -5.06
CA GLU A 77 -13.03 -12.68 -4.35
C GLU A 77 -11.54 -12.49 -4.03
N LEU A 78 -10.86 -11.59 -4.76
CA LEU A 78 -9.44 -11.30 -4.54
C LEU A 78 -9.15 -10.86 -3.10
N GLU A 79 -10.12 -10.18 -2.46
CA GLU A 79 -9.96 -9.68 -1.10
C GLU A 79 -9.83 -10.80 -0.05
N LEU A 80 -10.40 -11.97 -0.34
CA LEU A 80 -10.35 -13.16 0.52
C LEU A 80 -9.11 -14.01 0.24
N LEU A 81 -8.64 -14.01 -1.01
CA LEU A 81 -7.49 -14.79 -1.45
C LEU A 81 -6.16 -14.16 -1.02
N VAL A 82 -6.09 -12.82 -1.02
CA VAL A 82 -4.88 -12.06 -0.70
C VAL A 82 -5.16 -11.12 0.47
N PRO A 83 -4.99 -11.58 1.73
CA PRO A 83 -5.32 -10.78 2.91
C PRO A 83 -4.27 -9.70 3.20
N HIS A 84 -3.02 -9.91 2.78
CA HIS A 84 -1.91 -8.99 3.07
C HIS A 84 -2.04 -7.69 2.24
N PRO A 85 -2.03 -6.49 2.85
CA PRO A 85 -2.31 -5.22 2.18
C PRO A 85 -1.41 -4.93 0.99
N ILE A 86 -0.10 -5.14 1.16
CA ILE A 86 0.90 -4.83 0.15
C ILE A 86 0.85 -5.84 -0.99
N ASP A 87 0.62 -7.11 -0.69
CA ASP A 87 0.50 -8.13 -1.75
C ASP A 87 -0.79 -7.92 -2.54
N TYR A 88 -1.87 -7.54 -1.87
CA TYR A 88 -3.13 -7.16 -2.53
C TYR A 88 -2.89 -6.01 -3.50
N ALA A 89 -2.23 -4.93 -3.08
CA ALA A 89 -1.91 -3.80 -3.96
C ALA A 89 -1.03 -4.22 -5.15
N ARG A 90 0.00 -5.07 -4.95
CA ARG A 90 0.84 -5.59 -6.04
C ARG A 90 0.05 -6.42 -7.05
N VAL A 91 -0.83 -7.28 -6.56
CA VAL A 91 -1.64 -8.17 -7.39
C VAL A 91 -2.69 -7.38 -8.16
N VAL A 92 -3.38 -6.44 -7.52
CA VAL A 92 -4.31 -5.52 -8.19
C VAL A 92 -3.60 -4.72 -9.27
N LYS A 93 -2.42 -4.14 -8.97
CA LYS A 93 -1.62 -3.40 -9.94
C LYS A 93 -1.16 -4.28 -11.11
N ARG A 94 -0.78 -5.54 -10.84
CA ARG A 94 -0.32 -6.48 -11.88
C ARG A 94 -1.46 -6.98 -12.77
N ILE A 95 -2.65 -7.23 -12.21
CA ILE A 95 -3.82 -7.65 -12.98
C ILE A 95 -4.42 -6.48 -13.78
N GLY A 96 -4.49 -5.30 -13.16
CA GLY A 96 -5.09 -4.11 -13.79
C GLY A 96 -6.52 -4.35 -14.23
N ASN A 97 -6.80 -4.21 -15.53
CA ASN A 97 -8.13 -4.45 -16.09
C ASN A 97 -8.24 -5.74 -16.93
N GLU A 98 -7.20 -6.58 -16.92
CA GLU A 98 -7.17 -7.84 -17.67
C GLU A 98 -8.24 -8.81 -17.17
N MET A 99 -9.00 -9.42 -18.08
CA MET A 99 -10.05 -10.37 -17.76
C MET A 99 -9.55 -11.81 -17.84
N ASP A 100 -8.56 -12.09 -18.68
CA ASP A 100 -7.89 -13.38 -18.72
C ASP A 100 -6.60 -13.37 -17.89
N LEU A 101 -6.69 -13.84 -16.66
CA LEU A 101 -5.56 -13.87 -15.73
C LEU A 101 -4.43 -14.81 -16.17
N LYS A 102 -4.62 -15.66 -17.18
CA LYS A 102 -3.52 -16.45 -17.76
C LYS A 102 -2.54 -15.61 -18.56
N LEU A 103 -2.95 -14.42 -19.01
CA LEU A 103 -2.10 -13.46 -19.71
C LEU A 103 -1.27 -12.61 -18.73
N VAL A 104 -1.61 -12.68 -17.44
CA VAL A 104 -0.94 -11.93 -16.39
C VAL A 104 0.08 -12.83 -15.72
N ASP A 105 1.35 -12.44 -15.79
CA ASP A 105 2.38 -13.09 -15.00
C ASP A 105 2.23 -12.68 -13.52
N LEU A 106 1.90 -13.65 -12.66
CA LEU A 106 1.79 -13.48 -11.20
C LEU A 106 2.93 -14.21 -10.46
N GLU A 107 3.87 -14.81 -11.18
CA GLU A 107 4.99 -15.51 -10.57
C GLU A 107 5.86 -14.53 -9.77
N GLY A 108 6.35 -15.00 -8.61
CA GLY A 108 7.14 -14.18 -7.69
C GLY A 108 6.35 -13.15 -6.87
N LEU A 109 5.07 -12.87 -7.20
CA LEU A 109 4.19 -12.04 -6.37
C LEU A 109 3.47 -12.84 -5.28
N LEU A 110 3.03 -14.06 -5.61
CA LEU A 110 2.31 -14.95 -4.71
C LEU A 110 2.88 -16.37 -4.79
N PRO A 111 2.72 -17.20 -3.74
CA PRO A 111 3.01 -18.63 -3.80
C PRO A 111 2.18 -19.31 -4.90
N SER A 112 2.76 -20.31 -5.59
CA SER A 112 2.08 -21.02 -6.70
C SER A 112 0.72 -21.62 -6.32
N ALA A 113 0.56 -22.06 -5.06
CA ALA A 113 -0.72 -22.55 -4.56
C ALA A 113 -1.81 -21.47 -4.59
N MET A 114 -1.48 -20.22 -4.23
CA MET A 114 -2.42 -19.09 -4.29
C MET A 114 -2.73 -18.68 -5.72
N ILE A 115 -1.73 -18.69 -6.61
CA ILE A 115 -1.92 -18.40 -8.04
C ILE A 115 -2.93 -19.38 -8.64
N MET A 116 -2.80 -20.68 -8.36
CA MET A 116 -3.73 -21.69 -8.88
C MET A 116 -5.16 -21.44 -8.40
N VAL A 117 -5.36 -21.17 -7.10
CA VAL A 117 -6.69 -20.85 -6.56
C VAL A 117 -7.25 -19.59 -7.23
N LEU A 118 -6.44 -18.55 -7.37
CA LEU A 118 -6.83 -17.28 -7.98
C LEU A 118 -7.25 -17.44 -9.45
N LEU A 119 -6.52 -18.22 -10.24
CA LEU A 119 -6.88 -18.54 -11.63
C LEU A 119 -8.22 -19.30 -11.69
N VAL A 120 -8.42 -20.31 -10.84
CA VAL A 120 -9.69 -21.06 -10.80
C VAL A 120 -10.84 -20.16 -10.38
N THR A 121 -10.66 -19.31 -9.37
CA THR A 121 -11.68 -18.36 -8.92
C THR A 121 -12.02 -17.37 -10.03
N ALA A 122 -11.02 -16.84 -10.75
CA ALA A 122 -11.23 -15.90 -11.84
C ALA A 122 -12.01 -16.48 -13.03
N LEU A 123 -11.94 -17.80 -13.28
CA LEU A 123 -12.79 -18.44 -14.29
C LEU A 123 -14.28 -18.43 -13.93
N THR A 124 -14.60 -18.26 -12.64
CA THR A 124 -15.98 -18.29 -12.12
C THR A 124 -16.46 -16.96 -11.57
N THR A 125 -15.59 -15.94 -11.51
CA THR A 125 -15.97 -14.61 -11.03
C THR A 125 -16.88 -13.93 -12.06
N LYS A 126 -17.81 -13.11 -11.56
CA LYS A 126 -18.81 -12.40 -12.37
C LYS A 126 -18.52 -10.90 -12.51
N GLY A 127 -17.30 -10.47 -12.15
CA GLY A 127 -16.94 -9.06 -12.20
C GLY A 127 -16.79 -8.53 -13.62
N ASN A 128 -16.83 -7.20 -13.73
CA ASN A 128 -16.71 -6.49 -15.00
C ASN A 128 -15.44 -5.65 -15.04
N GLN A 129 -15.01 -5.26 -16.23
CA GLN A 129 -13.93 -4.29 -16.38
C GLN A 129 -14.29 -2.98 -15.69
N LEU A 130 -13.30 -2.39 -15.03
CA LEU A 130 -13.44 -1.06 -14.42
C LEU A 130 -13.43 0.01 -15.52
N PRO A 131 -14.19 1.11 -15.34
CA PRO A 131 -13.99 2.33 -16.12
C PRO A 131 -12.56 2.84 -16.02
N GLU A 132 -12.06 3.48 -17.07
CA GLU A 132 -10.66 3.93 -17.14
C GLU A 132 -10.29 4.92 -16.02
N ASP A 133 -11.19 5.85 -15.70
CA ASP A 133 -11.01 6.82 -14.62
C ASP A 133 -10.90 6.14 -13.24
N VAL A 134 -11.74 5.13 -12.99
CA VAL A 134 -11.72 4.36 -11.75
C VAL A 134 -10.48 3.48 -11.67
N LEU A 135 -10.08 2.88 -12.80
CA LEU A 135 -8.86 2.08 -12.89
C LEU A 135 -7.64 2.93 -12.56
N LEU A 136 -7.50 4.10 -13.18
CA LEU A 136 -6.37 5.01 -12.94
C LEU A 136 -6.25 5.38 -11.46
N LYS A 137 -7.36 5.74 -10.81
CA LYS A 137 -7.37 6.03 -9.36
C LYS A 137 -7.00 4.81 -8.51
N THR A 138 -7.42 3.61 -8.94
CA THR A 138 -7.10 2.36 -8.24
C THR A 138 -5.61 2.03 -8.34
N ILE A 139 -5.01 2.25 -9.52
CA ILE A 139 -3.57 2.04 -9.74
C ILE A 139 -2.75 3.08 -8.97
N ASP A 140 -3.16 4.35 -8.97
CA ASP A 140 -2.52 5.41 -8.17
C ASP A 140 -2.54 5.09 -6.67
N ALA A 141 -3.67 4.57 -6.16
CA ALA A 141 -3.76 4.09 -4.80
C ALA A 141 -2.83 2.88 -4.52
N CYS A 142 -2.67 1.97 -5.49
CA CYS A 142 -1.71 0.87 -5.36
C CYS A 142 -0.28 1.39 -5.28
N ASP A 143 0.09 2.35 -6.13
CA ASP A 143 1.43 2.97 -6.11
C ASP A 143 1.71 3.63 -4.76
N ARG A 144 0.72 4.36 -4.24
CA ARG A 144 0.83 4.99 -2.93
C ARG A 144 1.03 4.00 -1.78
N ALA A 145 0.34 2.86 -1.82
CA ALA A 145 0.55 1.79 -0.83
C ALA A 145 1.96 1.19 -0.92
N LEU A 146 2.51 1.04 -2.13
CA LEU A 146 3.87 0.53 -2.35
C LEU A 146 4.93 1.53 -1.90
N ASP A 147 4.72 2.82 -2.14
CA ASP A 147 5.62 3.87 -1.67
C ASP A 147 5.65 3.96 -0.14
N LEU A 148 4.49 3.82 0.51
CA LEU A 148 4.39 3.71 1.97
C LEU A 148 5.13 2.48 2.51
N ASP A 149 5.02 1.32 1.86
CA ASP A 149 5.80 0.12 2.24
C ASP A 149 7.31 0.33 2.07
N SER A 150 7.73 1.00 0.99
CA SER A 150 9.14 1.35 0.79
C SER A 150 9.65 2.30 1.87
N ALA A 151 8.88 3.33 2.22
CA ALA A 151 9.23 4.26 3.29
C ALA A 151 9.30 3.54 4.64
N ARG A 152 8.33 2.69 4.94
CA ARG A 152 8.31 1.85 6.15
C ARG A 152 9.58 1.03 6.29
N LYS A 153 10.01 0.36 5.20
CA LYS A 153 11.25 -0.43 5.19
C LYS A 153 12.49 0.40 5.50
N LYS A 154 12.62 1.59 4.90
CA LYS A 154 13.73 2.51 5.18
C LYS A 154 13.77 2.94 6.66
N VAL A 155 12.62 3.33 7.21
CA VAL A 155 12.51 3.74 8.62
C VAL A 155 12.82 2.57 9.55
N LEU A 156 12.36 1.37 9.22
CA LEU A 156 12.63 0.16 10.01
C LEU A 156 14.13 -0.19 10.00
N GLU A 157 14.76 -0.17 8.83
CA GLU A 157 16.20 -0.40 8.67
C GLU A 157 17.03 0.58 9.51
N PHE A 158 16.64 1.86 9.52
CA PHE A 158 17.27 2.87 10.36
C PHE A 158 17.12 2.56 11.87
N VAL A 159 15.91 2.22 12.32
CA VAL A 159 15.64 1.90 13.73
C VAL A 159 16.42 0.66 14.17
N ASP A 160 16.44 -0.38 13.35
CA ASP A 160 17.17 -1.62 13.63
C ASP A 160 18.68 -1.39 13.69
N CYS A 161 19.23 -0.64 12.72
CA CYS A 161 20.65 -0.26 12.71
C CYS A 161 21.04 0.51 13.98
N CYS A 162 20.23 1.49 14.38
CA CYS A 162 20.51 2.31 15.56
C CYS A 162 20.35 1.53 16.87
N ILE A 163 19.37 0.62 16.98
CA ILE A 163 19.23 -0.23 18.17
C ILE A 163 20.50 -1.08 18.33
N VAL A 164 20.99 -1.70 17.26
CA VAL A 164 22.23 -2.47 17.30
C VAL A 164 23.40 -1.58 17.75
N CYS A 165 23.57 -0.38 17.18
CA CYS A 165 24.65 0.53 17.57
C CYS A 165 24.56 1.10 19.00
N VAL A 166 23.37 1.21 19.59
CA VAL A 166 23.18 1.74 20.96
C VAL A 166 23.33 0.65 22.03
N THR A 167 23.31 -0.63 21.64
CA THR A 167 23.43 -1.76 22.59
C THR A 167 24.87 -2.29 22.73
N PHE A 168 25.83 -1.75 21.95
CA PHE A 168 27.27 -1.98 22.07
C PHE A 168 27.98 -0.70 22.54
#